data_AF-A0A8T3UT42-F1
#
_entry.id   AF-A0A8T3UT42-F1
#
_cell.length_a   1.000
_cell.length_b   1.000
_cell.length_c   1.000
_cell.angle_alpha   90.00
_cell.angle_beta   90.00
_cell.angle_gamma   90.00
#
_symmetry.space_group_name_H-M   'P 1'
#
loop_
_entity.id
_entity.type
_entity.pdbx_description
1 polymer ?
#
loop_
_entity_poly.entity_id
_entity_poly.type
_entity_poly.pdbx_seq_one_letter_code
_entity_poly.pdbx_strand_id
1 'polypeptide(L)' 'MAERKIKRRHYDALKESYLTKNRTMYSLYVELNDETEVTKHQFFQLINQIRQEEGLKHYYK' A
#
# COMPACT_ATOMS: atom_id res chain seq x y z
N MET A 1 3.99 4.74 -21.52
CA MET A 1 3.27 5.37 -20.40
C MET A 1 4.20 5.33 -19.19
N ALA A 2 4.54 6.47 -18.59
CA ALA A 2 5.42 6.49 -17.42
C ALA A 2 4.65 5.91 -16.22
N GLU A 3 4.95 4.67 -15.83
CA GLU A 3 4.55 4.13 -14.53
C GLU A 3 5.13 5.06 -13.46
N ARG A 4 4.30 5.96 -12.92
CA ARG A 4 4.67 6.80 -11.77
C ARG A 4 4.92 5.84 -10.61
N LYS A 5 6.18 5.47 -10.42
CA LYS A 5 6.61 4.63 -9.31
C LYS A 5 6.42 5.42 -8.02
N ILE A 6 5.53 4.95 -7.15
CA ILE A 6 5.40 5.38 -5.76
C ILE A 6 6.78 5.38 -5.10
N LYS A 7 7.16 6.49 -4.45
CA LYS A 7 8.44 6.52 -3.71
C LYS A 7 8.35 5.55 -2.54
N ARG A 8 9.44 4.84 -2.28
CA ARG A 8 9.54 3.81 -1.22
C ARG A 8 9.02 4.28 0.14
N ARG A 9 9.30 5.53 0.53
CA ARG A 9 8.78 6.13 1.78
C ARG A 9 7.25 6.09 1.91
N HIS A 10 6.51 6.33 0.82
CA HIS A 10 5.04 6.32 0.83
C HIS A 10 4.52 4.88 0.86
N TYR A 11 5.24 3.95 0.22
CA TYR A 11 4.93 2.52 0.30
C TYR A 11 5.11 1.99 1.73
N ASP A 12 6.23 2.33 2.38
CA ASP A 12 6.51 1.89 3.75
C ASP A 12 5.47 2.47 4.74
N ALA A 13 5.09 3.75 4.57
CA ALA A 13 4.04 4.39 5.36
C ALA A 13 2.65 3.76 5.15
N LEU A 14 2.31 3.43 3.89
CA LEU A 14 1.08 2.70 3.55
C LEU A 14 1.09 1.31 4.20
N LYS A 15 2.20 0.58 4.10
CA LYS A 15 2.38 -0.75 4.68
C LYS A 15 2.21 -0.73 6.19
N GLU A 16 2.90 0.17 6.88
CA GLU A 16 2.77 0.32 8.32
C GLU A 16 1.32 0.64 8.71
N SER A 17 0.70 1.61 8.03
CA SER A 17 -0.67 2.03 8.33
C SER A 17 -1.70 0.95 8.02
N TYR A 18 -1.48 0.12 6.99
CA TYR A 18 -2.35 -1.00 6.65
C TYR A 18 -2.24 -2.16 7.66
N LEU A 19 -1.04 -2.44 8.17
CA LEU A 19 -0.79 -3.59 9.04
C LEU A 19 -1.05 -3.29 10.53
N THR A 20 -0.84 -2.05 10.97
CA THR A 20 -0.83 -1.71 12.40
C THR A 20 -1.99 -0.84 12.84
N LYS A 21 -2.56 -0.02 11.94
CA LYS A 21 -3.63 0.90 12.28
C LYS A 21 -4.97 0.29 11.89
N ASN A 22 -5.97 0.40 12.76
CA ASN A 22 -7.36 0.04 12.46
C ASN A 22 -8.00 1.10 11.53
N ARG A 23 -7.45 1.23 10.33
CA ARG A 23 -7.90 2.19 9.30
C ARG A 23 -8.66 1.47 8.20
N THR A 24 -9.63 2.15 7.62
CA THR A 24 -10.39 1.62 6.48
C THR A 24 -9.58 1.70 5.19
N MET A 25 -9.88 0.82 4.23
CA MET A 25 -9.30 0.87 2.87
C MET A 25 -9.49 2.23 2.20
N TYR A 26 -10.65 2.87 2.42
CA TYR A 26 -10.95 4.18 1.86
C TYR A 26 -10.03 5.26 2.43
N SER A 27 -9.84 5.31 3.76
CA SER A 27 -8.93 6.27 4.37
C SER A 27 -7.48 6.12 3.91
N LEU A 28 -7.00 4.88 3.75
CA LEU A 28 -5.65 4.60 3.25
C LEU A 28 -5.48 5.04 1.79
N TYR A 29 -6.52 4.85 0.97
CA TYR A 29 -6.53 5.29 -0.42
C TYR A 29 -6.48 6.83 -0.53
N VAL A 30 -7.32 7.53 0.24
CA VAL A 30 -7.38 8.99 0.22
C VAL A 30 -6.04 9.61 0.61
N GLU A 31 -5.43 9.15 1.70
CA GLU A 31 -4.13 9.64 2.19
C GLU A 31 -3.02 9.43 1.16
N LEU A 32 -2.93 8.22 0.58
CA LEU A 32 -1.92 7.94 -0.44
C LEU A 32 -2.17 8.72 -1.74
N ASN A 33 -3.42 8.85 -2.17
CA ASN A 33 -3.78 9.55 -3.39
C ASN A 33 -3.48 11.05 -3.31
N ASP A 34 -3.71 11.68 -2.15
CA ASP A 34 -3.42 13.10 -1.94
C ASP A 34 -1.92 13.41 -2.11
N GLU A 35 -1.05 12.49 -1.66
CA GLU A 35 0.40 12.67 -1.74
C GLU A 35 1.04 12.26 -3.09
N THR A 36 0.44 11.30 -3.79
CA THR A 36 1.11 10.60 -4.91
C THR A 36 0.28 10.52 -6.21
N GLU A 37 -0.98 10.95 -6.20
CA GLU A 37 -1.93 10.85 -7.31
C GLU A 37 -2.05 9.41 -7.87
N VAL A 38 -2.37 8.45 -6.99
CA VAL A 38 -2.53 7.03 -7.37
C VAL A 38 -3.96 6.68 -7.76
N THR A 39 -4.09 5.91 -8.83
CA THR A 39 -5.39 5.34 -9.18
C THR A 39 -5.82 4.28 -8.16
N LYS A 40 -7.13 4.03 -8.04
CA LYS A 40 -7.66 2.94 -7.21
C LYS A 40 -7.04 1.58 -7.56
N HIS A 41 -6.81 1.33 -8.86
CA HIS A 41 -6.19 0.08 -9.32
C HIS A 41 -4.78 -0.07 -8.76
N GLN A 42 -3.93 0.96 -8.90
CA GLN A 42 -2.58 0.96 -8.36
C GLN A 42 -2.58 0.80 -6.83
N PHE A 43 -3.50 1.47 -6.12
CA PHE A 43 -3.65 1.29 -4.69
C PHE A 43 -3.92 -0.17 -4.31
N PHE A 44 -4.88 -0.83 -4.97
CA PHE A 44 -5.16 -2.25 -4.68
C PHE A 44 -3.99 -3.17 -5.05
N GLN A 45 -3.21 -2.85 -6.09
CA GLN A 45 -1.97 -3.59 -6.38
C GLN A 45 -0.95 -3.48 -5.24
N LEU A 46 -0.78 -2.28 -4.65
CA LEU A 46 0.11 -2.08 -3.50
C LEU A 46 -0.39 -2.84 -2.26
N ILE A 47 -1.69 -2.81 -1.98
CA ILE A 47 -2.27 -3.59 -0.88
C ILE A 47 -2.06 -5.10 -1.10
N ASN A 48 -2.27 -5.59 -2.31
CA ASN A 48 -2.02 -6.99 -2.64
C ASN A 48 -0.54 -7.36 -2.48
N GLN A 49 0.37 -6.47 -2.88
CA GLN A 49 1.81 -6.67 -2.68
C GLN A 49 2.15 -6.76 -1.18
N ILE A 50 1.63 -5.85 -0.35
CA ILE A 50 1.83 -5.90 1.11
C ILE A 50 1.31 -7.22 1.70
N ARG A 51 0.12 -7.66 1.27
CA ARG A 51 -0.47 -8.93 1.71
C ARG A 51 0.40 -10.13 1.31
N GLN A 52 0.96 -10.12 0.09
CA GLN A 52 1.87 -11.17 -0.34
C GLN A 52 3.16 -11.16 0.49
N GLU A 53 3.78 -10.00 0.72
CA GLU A 53 4.99 -9.89 1.53
C GLU A 53 4.80 -10.40 2.96
N GLU A 54 3.69 -10.06 3.61
CA GLU A 54 3.42 -10.51 4.98
C GLU A 54 2.86 -11.94 5.04
N GLY A 55 2.06 -12.36 4.05
CA GLY A 55 1.61 -13.74 3.91
C GLY A 55 2.76 -14.70 3.64
N LEU A 56 3.76 -14.30 2.85
CA LEU A 56 4.99 -15.06 2.63
C LEU A 56 5.84 -15.16 3.91
N LYS A 57 5.89 -14.11 4.74
CA LYS A 57 6.55 -14.20 6.05
C LYS A 57 5.91 -15.22 7.00
N HIS A 58 4.60 -15.46 6.87
CA HIS A 58 3.90 -16.45 7.69
C HIS A 58 4.14 -17.91 7.25
N TYR A 59 4.52 -18.15 5.99
CA TYR A 59 4.75 -19.50 5.46
C TYR A 59 6.18 -20.03 5.68
N TYR A 60 7.15 -19.15 5.94
CA TYR A 60 8.56 -19.49 6.14
C TYR A 60 9.03 -19.39 7.60
N LYS A 61 8.09 -19.40 8.55
CA LYS A 61 8.37 -19.32 9.99
C LYS A 61 7.94 -20.60 10.69
#